data_AF-A0A078HEG3-F1
#
_entry.id   AF-A0A078HEG3-F1
#
_cell.length_a   1.000
_cell.length_b   1.000
_cell.length_c   1.000
_cell.angle_alpha   90.00
_cell.angle_beta   90.00
_cell.angle_gamma   90.00
#
_symmetry.space_group_name_H-M   'P 1'
#
loop_
_entity.id
_entity.type
_entity.pdbx_description
1 polymer ?
#
loop_
_entity_poly.entity_id
_entity_poly.type
_entity_poly.pdbx_seq_one_letter_code
_entity_poly.pdbx_strand_id
1 'polypeptide(L)'
;MNMLDCQIFPLGHQYRMIGCNAEKYRGVAVLPLNKEGGDFVVLLNCTGVLMVLRSNEMRWRRFQTLSTATCDDLVTFRGRFYALFVNGDVFGFDPHFLELTPLVRLELLNCGWSTSLVPSGDDELFLVEQIIPHNGNALDFARLTLRVCRLDVEAGQWVVVKDIGDRVFIIGDLGTVSCSAKELSDGCGVCVNSILFTYGPGNVTYSYKYEDDLNCWRYSREKRVTILSRSPAVALRVER
;
A
#
# COMPACT_ATOMS: atom_id res chain seq x y z
N MET A 1 -28.18 -0.07 -1.17
CA MET A 1 -27.70 0.25 0.19
C MET A 1 -28.32 1.56 0.60
N ASN A 2 -29.01 1.63 1.73
CA ASN A 2 -29.53 2.89 2.24
C ASN A 2 -28.37 3.65 2.89
N MET A 3 -28.00 4.81 2.36
CA MET A 3 -26.87 5.60 2.88
C MET A 3 -27.22 6.33 4.18
N LEU A 4 -28.51 6.37 4.58
CA LEU A 4 -28.97 7.04 5.79
C LEU A 4 -28.43 6.41 7.08
N ASP A 5 -28.08 5.13 7.04
CA ASP A 5 -27.52 4.38 8.18
C ASP A 5 -25.98 4.24 8.09
N CYS A 6 -25.33 4.99 7.20
CA CYS A 6 -23.90 4.88 6.93
C CYS A 6 -23.14 6.14 7.38
N GLN A 7 -21.94 5.94 7.93
CA GLN A 7 -21.01 7.03 8.20
C GLN A 7 -19.97 7.08 7.08
N ILE A 8 -19.77 8.27 6.49
CA ILE A 8 -18.82 8.48 5.39
C ILE A 8 -17.60 9.20 5.94
N PHE A 9 -16.42 8.65 5.64
CA PHE A 9 -15.14 9.24 6.02
C PHE A 9 -14.20 9.33 4.81
N PRO A 10 -13.52 10.47 4.60
CA PRO A 10 -12.50 10.57 3.59
C PRO A 10 -11.24 9.81 4.04
N LEU A 11 -10.81 8.82 3.26
CA LEU A 11 -9.61 8.01 3.57
C LEU A 11 -8.34 8.51 2.85
N GLY A 12 -8.47 9.56 2.04
CA GLY A 12 -7.37 10.14 1.28
C GLY A 12 -7.71 10.34 -0.18
N HIS A 13 -6.68 10.66 -0.96
CA HIS A 13 -6.77 10.86 -2.40
C HIS A 13 -6.17 9.66 -3.13
N GLN A 14 -6.93 9.12 -4.07
CA GLN A 14 -6.44 8.11 -4.99
C GLN A 14 -6.49 8.67 -6.41
N TYR A 15 -5.37 8.57 -7.10
CA TYR A 15 -5.29 8.93 -8.51
C TYR A 15 -5.53 7.69 -9.37
N ARG A 16 -6.27 7.86 -10.46
CA ARG A 16 -6.46 6.82 -11.49
C ARG A 16 -6.36 7.43 -12.87
N MET A 17 -5.70 6.73 -13.80
CA MET A 17 -5.76 7.15 -15.21
C MET A 17 -7.05 6.62 -15.85
N ILE A 18 -7.81 7.50 -16.52
CA ILE A 18 -8.97 7.12 -17.34
C ILE A 18 -8.50 7.04 -18.80
N GLY A 19 -8.91 5.98 -19.52
CA GLY A 19 -8.57 5.81 -20.93
C GLY A 19 -7.19 5.19 -21.21
N CYS A 20 -6.47 4.74 -20.17
CA CYS A 20 -5.30 3.88 -20.35
C CYS A 20 -5.76 2.51 -20.86
N ASN A 21 -5.07 1.93 -21.85
CA ASN A 21 -5.31 0.55 -22.23
C ASN A 21 -4.98 -0.35 -21.02
N ALA A 22 -6.01 -0.99 -20.45
CA ALA A 22 -6.01 -1.46 -19.07
C ALA A 22 -5.07 -2.65 -18.80
N GLU A 23 -4.74 -3.45 -19.81
CA GLU A 23 -3.97 -4.69 -19.63
C GLU A 23 -2.56 -4.47 -19.06
N LYS A 24 -1.97 -3.30 -19.29
CA LYS A 24 -0.62 -2.99 -18.82
C LYS A 24 -0.60 -1.98 -17.68
N TYR A 25 -1.70 -1.32 -17.38
CA TYR A 25 -1.76 -0.32 -16.32
C TYR A 25 -1.74 -1.01 -14.95
N ARG A 26 -0.80 -0.60 -14.09
CA ARG A 26 -0.68 -1.12 -12.71
C ARG A 26 -0.93 -0.07 -11.65
N GLY A 27 -0.66 1.21 -11.93
CA GLY A 27 -0.88 2.28 -10.97
C GLY A 27 -0.36 3.62 -11.44
N VAL A 28 -0.63 4.65 -10.64
CA VAL A 28 -0.18 6.01 -10.88
C VAL A 28 0.09 6.70 -9.54
N ALA A 29 1.17 7.47 -9.49
CA ALA A 29 1.45 8.37 -8.40
C ALA A 29 1.56 9.79 -8.94
N VAL A 30 0.98 10.74 -8.23
CA VAL A 30 0.99 12.16 -8.59
C VAL A 30 1.61 12.93 -7.45
N LEU A 31 2.62 13.73 -7.77
CA LEU A 31 3.32 14.56 -6.82
C LEU A 31 3.17 16.04 -7.20
N PRO A 32 2.43 16.83 -6.41
CA PRO A 32 2.41 18.28 -6.55
C PRO A 32 3.79 18.87 -6.24
N LEU A 33 4.28 19.79 -7.08
CA LEU A 33 5.55 20.50 -6.87
C LEU A 33 5.36 21.82 -6.11
N ASN A 34 4.15 22.37 -6.13
CA ASN A 34 3.79 23.58 -5.40
C ASN A 34 2.45 23.40 -4.67
N LYS A 35 2.29 24.13 -3.57
CA LYS A 35 1.05 24.11 -2.77
C LYS A 35 -0.14 24.78 -3.49
N GLU A 36 0.14 25.62 -4.48
CA GLU A 36 -0.86 26.36 -5.25
C GLU A 36 -1.48 25.54 -6.40
N GLY A 37 -1.00 24.31 -6.62
CA GLY A 37 -1.70 23.32 -7.47
C GLY A 37 -1.49 23.48 -8.98
N GLY A 38 -0.45 24.20 -9.41
CA GLY A 38 -0.14 24.43 -10.83
C GLY A 38 0.86 23.45 -11.43
N ASP A 39 1.87 23.06 -10.65
CA ASP A 39 2.94 22.18 -11.13
C ASP A 39 2.91 20.83 -10.45
N PHE A 40 3.07 19.77 -11.24
CA PHE A 40 3.02 18.40 -10.76
C PHE A 40 3.85 17.47 -11.64
N VAL A 41 4.25 16.34 -11.05
CA VAL A 41 4.86 15.22 -11.75
C VAL A 41 3.96 14.01 -11.58
N VAL A 42 3.74 13.28 -12.66
CA VAL A 42 3.01 12.02 -12.67
C VAL A 42 3.98 10.91 -13.00
N LEU A 43 4.06 9.90 -12.14
CA LEU A 43 4.65 8.61 -12.47
C LEU A 43 3.53 7.63 -12.78
N LEU A 44 3.61 7.02 -13.95
CA LEU A 44 2.70 6.00 -14.40
C LEU A 44 3.42 4.65 -14.40
N ASN A 45 2.86 3.68 -13.69
CA ASN A 45 3.33 2.32 -13.67
C ASN A 45 2.59 1.49 -14.73
N CYS A 46 3.33 1.11 -15.77
CA CYS A 46 2.90 0.14 -16.75
C CYS A 46 3.77 -1.13 -16.65
N THR A 47 3.22 -2.30 -16.96
CA THR A 47 3.97 -3.56 -16.95
C THR A 47 5.28 -3.42 -17.76
N GLY A 48 6.41 -3.51 -17.07
CA GLY A 48 7.76 -3.42 -17.62
C GLY A 48 8.27 -2.01 -17.94
N VAL A 49 7.51 -0.93 -17.66
CA VAL A 49 7.96 0.45 -17.91
C VAL A 49 7.32 1.45 -16.96
N LEU A 50 8.16 2.31 -16.36
CA LEU A 50 7.69 3.52 -15.70
C LEU A 50 7.71 4.69 -16.69
N MET A 51 6.66 5.50 -16.70
CA MET A 51 6.58 6.69 -17.52
C MET A 51 6.44 7.92 -16.62
N VAL A 52 7.11 9.00 -16.97
CA VAL A 52 7.04 10.30 -16.28
C VAL A 52 6.34 11.30 -17.17
N LEU A 53 5.46 12.10 -16.59
CA LEU A 53 4.91 13.31 -17.18
C LEU A 53 5.12 14.48 -16.21
N ARG A 54 5.65 15.58 -16.72
CA ARG A 54 5.74 16.86 -15.99
C ARG A 54 4.66 17.81 -16.50
N SER A 55 4.02 18.55 -15.60
CA SER A 55 2.98 19.54 -15.91
C SER A 55 3.40 20.60 -16.93
N ASN A 56 4.66 21.05 -16.87
CA ASN A 56 5.18 22.08 -17.77
C ASN A 56 5.50 21.58 -19.19
N GLU A 57 5.81 20.28 -19.34
CA GLU A 57 6.12 19.66 -20.63
C GLU A 57 4.92 18.98 -21.28
N MET A 58 3.97 18.51 -20.46
CA MET A 58 2.79 17.72 -20.85
C MET A 58 3.11 16.58 -21.82
N ARG A 59 4.28 15.96 -21.65
CA ARG A 59 4.78 14.89 -22.51
C ARG A 59 5.24 13.71 -21.67
N TRP A 60 4.75 12.52 -22.04
CA TRP A 60 5.21 11.27 -21.46
C TRP A 60 6.63 10.93 -21.94
N ARG A 61 7.50 10.60 -20.98
CA ARG A 61 8.85 10.10 -21.22
C ARG A 61 9.04 8.78 -20.48
N ARG A 62 9.85 7.88 -21.04
CA ARG A 62 10.24 6.66 -20.32
C ARG A 62 11.18 7.03 -19.17
N PHE A 63 10.89 6.50 -17.99
CA PHE A 63 11.76 6.60 -16.83
C PHE A 63 12.47 5.27 -16.64
N GLN A 64 13.80 5.35 -16.58
CA GLN A 64 14.64 4.17 -16.44
C GLN A 64 15.07 4.04 -14.98
N THR A 65 14.68 2.92 -14.39
CA THR A 65 14.98 2.54 -13.01
C THR A 65 16.25 1.69 -12.98
N LEU A 66 16.89 1.54 -11.81
CA LEU A 66 17.99 0.58 -11.65
C LEU A 66 17.50 -0.87 -11.54
N SER A 67 16.25 -1.10 -11.14
CA SER A 67 15.68 -2.45 -11.13
C SER A 67 15.33 -2.89 -12.54
N THR A 68 15.66 -4.13 -12.85
CA THR A 68 15.18 -4.85 -14.05
C THR A 68 13.83 -5.52 -13.82
N ALA A 69 13.33 -5.54 -12.57
CA ALA A 69 12.05 -6.13 -12.22
C ALA A 69 10.87 -5.21 -12.56
N THR A 70 9.67 -5.79 -12.57
CA THR A 70 8.42 -5.01 -12.73
C THR A 70 8.13 -4.23 -11.44
N CYS A 71 7.74 -2.96 -11.57
CA CYS A 71 7.24 -2.17 -10.46
C CYS A 71 5.86 -2.71 -10.02
N ASP A 72 5.74 -3.05 -8.75
CA ASP A 72 4.52 -3.61 -8.17
C ASP A 72 3.66 -2.52 -7.54
N ASP A 73 4.28 -1.62 -6.78
CA ASP A 73 3.59 -0.53 -6.08
C ASP A 73 4.34 0.80 -6.23
N LEU A 74 3.59 1.90 -6.22
CA LEU A 74 4.09 3.24 -6.48
C LEU A 74 3.31 4.27 -5.67
N VAL A 75 4.00 4.96 -4.76
CA VAL A 75 3.39 5.96 -3.86
C VAL A 75 4.21 7.24 -3.79
N THR A 76 3.60 8.29 -3.24
CA THR A 76 4.28 9.53 -2.87
C THR A 76 4.37 9.65 -1.35
N PHE A 77 5.49 10.15 -0.84
CA PHE A 77 5.70 10.41 0.58
C PHE A 77 6.73 11.53 0.76
N ARG A 78 6.43 12.55 1.57
CA ARG A 78 7.36 13.66 1.88
C ARG A 78 8.01 14.30 0.64
N GLY A 79 7.20 14.61 -0.36
CA GLY A 79 7.72 15.29 -1.55
C GLY A 79 8.54 14.40 -2.50
N ARG A 80 8.55 13.08 -2.30
CA ARG A 80 9.30 12.11 -3.11
C ARG A 80 8.40 10.99 -3.61
N PHE A 81 8.83 10.31 -4.67
CA PHE A 81 8.23 9.07 -5.14
C PHE A 81 8.93 7.88 -4.52
N TYR A 82 8.18 6.81 -4.26
CA TYR A 82 8.71 5.53 -3.83
C TYR A 82 8.13 4.43 -4.71
N ALA A 83 9.00 3.67 -5.36
CA ALA A 83 8.62 2.54 -6.20
C ALA A 83 9.14 1.25 -5.57
N LEU A 84 8.22 0.30 -5.39
CA LEU A 84 8.47 -1.05 -4.93
C LEU A 84 8.39 -2.00 -6.11
N PHE A 85 9.37 -2.89 -6.22
CA PHE A 85 9.49 -3.83 -7.33
C PHE A 85 9.22 -5.26 -6.87
N VAL A 86 8.73 -6.10 -7.80
CA VAL A 86 8.38 -7.51 -7.53
C VAL A 86 9.57 -8.33 -7.02
N ASN A 87 10.80 -7.91 -7.30
CA ASN A 87 11.98 -8.58 -6.77
C ASN A 87 12.36 -8.14 -5.35
N GLY A 88 11.69 -7.13 -4.79
CA GLY A 88 11.87 -6.59 -3.43
C GLY A 88 12.66 -5.30 -3.39
N ASP A 89 13.16 -4.80 -4.52
CA ASP A 89 13.82 -3.50 -4.54
C ASP A 89 12.83 -2.40 -4.19
N VAL A 90 13.29 -1.44 -3.39
CA VAL A 90 12.56 -0.19 -3.15
C VAL A 90 13.49 0.98 -3.45
N PHE A 91 13.01 1.90 -4.26
CA PHE A 91 13.74 3.09 -4.64
C PHE A 91 12.94 4.34 -4.29
N GLY A 92 13.61 5.30 -3.65
CA GLY A 92 13.11 6.65 -3.48
C GLY A 92 13.66 7.57 -4.58
N PHE A 93 12.82 8.46 -5.10
CA PHE A 93 13.17 9.41 -6.16
C PHE A 93 12.67 10.80 -5.82
N ASP A 94 13.49 11.81 -6.08
CA ASP A 94 13.04 13.19 -6.04
C ASP A 94 12.21 13.55 -7.31
N PRO A 95 11.38 14.60 -7.28
CA PRO A 95 10.57 15.01 -8.44
C PRO A 95 11.39 15.41 -9.67
N HIS A 96 12.68 15.73 -9.50
CA HIS A 96 13.57 16.07 -10.61
C HIS A 96 14.23 14.83 -11.22
N PHE A 97 14.09 13.66 -10.59
CA PHE A 97 14.75 12.39 -10.94
C PHE A 97 16.29 12.54 -11.01
N LEU A 98 16.84 13.43 -10.19
CA LEU A 98 18.27 13.67 -10.03
C LEU A 98 18.87 12.76 -8.96
N GLU A 99 18.06 12.41 -7.95
CA GLU A 99 18.49 11.56 -6.85
C GLU A 99 17.71 10.24 -6.86
N LEU A 100 18.46 9.16 -7.00
CA LEU A 100 17.95 7.81 -6.81
C LEU A 100 18.56 7.23 -5.53
N THR A 101 17.71 6.97 -4.53
CA THR A 101 18.15 6.36 -3.28
C THR A 101 17.68 4.91 -3.23
N PRO A 102 18.58 3.91 -3.42
CA PRO A 102 18.24 2.53 -3.12
C PRO A 102 18.02 2.40 -1.61
N LEU A 103 16.90 1.80 -1.21
CA LEU A 103 16.64 1.49 0.19
C LEU A 103 17.05 0.05 0.48
N VAL A 104 17.68 -0.17 1.64
CA VAL A 104 18.16 -1.51 2.01
C VAL A 104 16.97 -2.46 2.10
N ARG A 105 16.99 -3.49 1.25
CA ARG A 105 15.98 -4.55 1.26
C ARG A 105 16.08 -5.36 2.55
N LEU A 106 14.95 -5.70 3.16
CA LEU A 106 14.91 -6.76 4.16
C LEU A 106 15.08 -8.12 3.48
N GLU A 107 15.92 -9.00 4.02
CA GLU A 107 16.16 -10.32 3.42
C GLU A 107 14.84 -11.02 3.08
N LEU A 108 14.68 -11.35 1.79
CA LEU A 108 13.54 -12.09 1.31
C LEU A 108 13.68 -13.52 1.81
N LEU A 109 12.71 -13.93 2.62
CA LEU A 109 12.56 -15.32 3.03
C LEU A 109 12.19 -16.15 1.80
N ASN A 110 12.68 -17.39 1.72
CA ASN A 110 12.32 -18.33 0.65
C ASN A 110 10.88 -18.83 0.83
N CYS A 111 9.91 -17.93 0.62
CA CYS A 111 8.48 -18.12 0.82
C CYS A 111 7.68 -17.35 -0.23
N GLY A 112 6.39 -17.65 -0.39
CA GLY A 112 5.52 -16.76 -1.17
C GLY A 112 5.40 -15.42 -0.47
N TRP A 113 5.50 -14.31 -1.22
CA TRP A 113 5.44 -12.98 -0.62
C TRP A 113 4.75 -11.95 -1.53
N SER A 114 4.06 -11.00 -0.91
CA SER A 114 3.45 -9.84 -1.55
C SER A 114 3.66 -8.64 -0.65
N THR A 115 3.95 -7.48 -1.24
CA THR A 115 4.35 -6.28 -0.50
C THR A 115 3.56 -5.08 -0.93
N SER A 116 3.30 -4.19 0.01
CA SER A 116 2.58 -2.94 -0.26
C SER A 116 3.22 -1.79 0.51
N LEU A 117 3.30 -0.62 -0.13
CA LEU A 117 3.73 0.62 0.48
C LEU A 117 2.50 1.36 1.03
N VAL A 118 2.54 1.70 2.31
CA VAL A 118 1.45 2.38 3.01
C VAL A 118 1.94 3.75 3.49
N PRO A 119 1.70 4.84 2.73
CA PRO A 119 1.93 6.18 3.25
C PRO A 119 0.89 6.53 4.32
N SER A 120 1.35 7.02 5.48
CA SER A 120 0.51 7.56 6.53
C SER A 120 0.70 9.07 6.59
N GLY A 121 -0.02 9.76 5.71
CA GLY A 121 0.22 11.18 5.43
C GLY A 121 1.65 11.43 4.94
N ASP A 122 2.22 12.56 5.35
CA ASP A 122 3.65 12.88 5.15
C ASP A 122 4.50 12.55 6.38
N ASP A 123 3.93 11.90 7.39
CA ASP A 123 4.62 11.63 8.66
C ASP A 123 5.47 10.36 8.56
N GLU A 124 4.88 9.24 8.14
CA GLU A 124 5.55 7.94 8.11
C GLU A 124 5.19 7.15 6.84
N LEU A 125 6.13 6.35 6.36
CA LEU A 125 5.93 5.40 5.27
C LEU A 125 6.19 3.98 5.80
N PHE A 126 5.25 3.08 5.54
CA PHE A 126 5.35 1.69 5.94
C PHE A 126 5.46 0.76 4.74
N LEU A 127 6.19 -0.34 4.92
CA LEU A 127 6.21 -1.50 4.05
C LEU A 127 5.52 -2.64 4.78
N VAL A 128 4.46 -3.19 4.19
CA VAL A 128 3.73 -4.34 4.73
C VAL A 128 4.01 -5.54 3.84
N GLU A 129 4.57 -6.59 4.42
CA GLU A 129 4.95 -7.80 3.73
C GLU A 129 4.07 -8.96 4.20
N GLN A 130 3.35 -9.57 3.26
CA GLN A 130 2.66 -10.84 3.47
C GLN A 130 3.66 -11.98 3.29
N ILE A 131 3.83 -12.79 4.32
CA ILE A 131 4.73 -13.94 4.34
C ILE A 131 3.88 -15.20 4.32
N ILE A 132 3.95 -15.95 3.20
CA ILE A 132 3.21 -17.18 2.98
C ILE A 132 4.19 -18.36 3.03
N PRO A 133 4.25 -19.09 4.15
CA PRO A 133 5.21 -20.18 4.30
C PRO A 133 4.89 -21.32 3.33
N HIS A 134 5.93 -22.08 2.99
CA HIS A 134 5.76 -23.34 2.26
C HIS A 134 5.33 -24.46 3.20
N ASN A 135 4.44 -25.32 2.70
CA ASN A 135 4.17 -26.63 3.25
C ASN A 135 4.46 -27.67 2.15
N GLY A 136 5.68 -28.23 2.18
CA GLY A 136 6.19 -29.03 1.07
C GLY A 136 6.29 -28.19 -0.21
N ASN A 137 5.63 -28.65 -1.28
CA ASN A 137 5.62 -27.97 -2.59
C ASN A 137 4.48 -26.96 -2.75
N ALA A 138 3.64 -26.76 -1.74
CA ALA A 138 2.49 -25.86 -1.80
C ALA A 138 2.67 -24.64 -0.88
N LEU A 139 2.01 -23.54 -1.23
CA LEU A 139 1.88 -22.37 -0.35
C LEU A 139 0.81 -22.63 0.72
N ASP A 140 1.15 -22.37 1.97
CA ASP A 140 0.23 -22.52 3.10
C ASP A 140 -0.37 -21.19 3.52
N PHE A 141 -1.46 -20.83 2.85
CA PHE A 141 -2.22 -19.62 3.14
C PHE A 141 -2.86 -19.62 4.55
N ALA A 142 -3.02 -20.79 5.18
CA ALA A 142 -3.56 -20.87 6.53
C ALA A 142 -2.54 -20.42 7.60
N ARG A 143 -1.25 -20.36 7.24
CA ARG A 143 -0.16 -19.91 8.10
C ARG A 143 0.43 -18.57 7.66
N LEU A 144 -0.31 -17.81 6.86
CA LEU A 144 0.09 -16.48 6.40
C LEU A 144 0.29 -15.54 7.60
N THR A 145 1.43 -14.86 7.62
CA THR A 145 1.79 -13.85 8.62
C THR A 145 2.15 -12.54 7.94
N LEU A 146 2.12 -11.42 8.65
CA LEU A 146 2.66 -10.16 8.16
C LEU A 146 3.91 -9.74 8.92
N ARG A 147 4.81 -9.08 8.19
CA ARG A 147 5.87 -8.24 8.73
C ARG A 147 5.59 -6.81 8.32
N VAL A 148 5.68 -5.88 9.27
CA VAL A 148 5.45 -4.46 9.03
C VAL A 148 6.73 -3.72 9.36
N CYS A 149 7.16 -2.86 8.45
CA CYS A 149 8.39 -2.11 8.58
C CYS A 149 8.11 -0.63 8.34
N ARG A 150 8.74 0.23 9.13
CA ARG A 150 8.68 1.68 8.96
C ARG A 150 9.98 2.16 8.31
N LEU A 151 9.88 3.09 7.37
CA LEU A 151 11.04 3.73 6.76
C LEU A 151 11.71 4.68 7.76
N ASP A 152 12.99 4.43 8.06
CA ASP A 152 13.90 5.42 8.61
C ASP A 152 14.53 6.20 7.43
N VAL A 153 14.04 7.42 7.22
CA VAL A 153 14.46 8.27 6.10
C VAL A 153 15.93 8.69 6.24
N GLU A 154 16.38 8.96 7.46
CA GLU A 154 17.75 9.43 7.72
C GLU A 154 18.77 8.30 7.52
N ALA A 155 18.42 7.09 7.97
CA ALA A 155 19.26 5.91 7.78
C ALA A 155 19.10 5.26 6.39
N GLY A 156 18.03 5.56 5.65
CA GLY A 156 17.71 4.91 4.37
C GLY A 156 17.36 3.42 4.51
N GLN A 157 16.76 3.03 5.65
CA GLN A 157 16.55 1.63 6.03
C GLN A 157 15.12 1.38 6.50
N TRP A 158 14.68 0.12 6.38
CA TRP A 158 13.39 -0.34 6.89
C TRP A 158 13.55 -0.96 8.27
N VAL A 159 12.82 -0.44 9.25
CA VAL A 159 12.85 -0.90 10.64
C VAL A 159 11.57 -1.69 10.94
N VAL A 160 11.70 -2.95 11.35
CA VAL A 160 10.54 -3.78 11.72
C VAL A 160 9.83 -3.18 12.94
N VAL A 161 8.51 -3.01 12.86
CA VAL A 161 7.67 -2.47 13.93
C VAL A 161 6.57 -3.45 14.33
N LYS A 162 6.25 -3.43 15.63
CA LYS A 162 5.17 -4.21 16.24
C LYS A 162 3.87 -3.41 16.38
N ASP A 163 4.01 -2.10 16.35
CA ASP A 163 2.95 -1.13 16.59
C ASP A 163 2.98 -0.07 15.48
N ILE A 164 1.82 0.14 14.86
CA ILE A 164 1.58 1.19 13.85
C ILE A 164 0.86 2.40 14.46
N GLY A 165 0.70 2.42 15.78
CA GLY A 165 0.08 3.49 16.56
C GLY A 165 -1.45 3.38 16.56
N ASP A 166 -2.12 4.53 16.61
CA ASP A 166 -3.58 4.63 16.56
C ASP A 166 -4.15 4.42 15.15
N ARG A 167 -3.42 3.73 14.27
CA ARG A 167 -3.73 3.62 12.86
C ARG A 167 -4.36 2.30 12.48
N VAL A 168 -5.03 2.35 11.35
CA VAL A 168 -5.54 1.20 10.61
C VAL A 168 -5.01 1.29 9.18
N PHE A 169 -4.49 0.18 8.67
CA PHE A 169 -4.13 0.07 7.26
C PHE A 169 -5.20 -0.72 6.52
N ILE A 170 -5.61 -0.24 5.35
CA ILE A 170 -6.49 -0.96 4.43
C ILE A 170 -5.71 -1.16 3.14
N ILE A 171 -5.50 -2.42 2.75
CA ILE A 171 -4.62 -2.81 1.64
C ILE A 171 -5.39 -3.76 0.70
N GLY A 172 -5.27 -3.60 -0.62
CA GLY A 172 -5.78 -4.55 -1.61
C GLY A 172 -6.21 -3.88 -2.92
N ASP A 173 -7.13 -4.51 -3.66
CA ASP A 173 -7.59 -4.08 -5.00
C ASP A 173 -8.10 -2.63 -5.07
N LEU A 174 -8.53 -2.09 -3.94
CA LEU A 174 -9.13 -0.76 -3.83
C LEU A 174 -8.06 0.32 -3.60
N GLY A 175 -6.79 -0.07 -3.53
CA GLY A 175 -5.67 0.77 -3.17
C GLY A 175 -5.20 0.51 -1.75
N THR A 176 -4.21 1.30 -1.35
CA THR A 176 -3.56 1.21 -0.06
C THR A 176 -3.74 2.54 0.67
N VAL A 177 -4.36 2.50 1.85
CA VAL A 177 -4.65 3.69 2.66
C VAL A 177 -4.35 3.45 4.14
N SER A 178 -4.02 4.54 4.84
CA SER A 178 -3.88 4.59 6.29
C SER A 178 -4.87 5.61 6.85
N CYS A 179 -5.59 5.26 7.90
CA CYS A 179 -6.48 6.18 8.63
C CYS A 179 -6.34 6.00 10.14
N SER A 180 -6.83 6.97 10.91
CA SER A 180 -6.86 6.84 12.37
C SER A 180 -8.01 5.93 12.80
N ALA A 181 -7.74 5.01 13.72
CA ALA A 181 -8.75 4.19 14.36
C ALA A 181 -9.81 5.02 15.11
N LYS A 182 -9.47 6.25 15.52
CA LYS A 182 -10.40 7.17 16.20
C LYS A 182 -11.41 7.80 15.24
N GLU A 183 -11.07 7.88 13.96
CA GLU A 183 -12.00 8.33 12.92
C GLU A 183 -13.01 7.24 12.58
N LEU A 184 -12.70 5.98 12.90
CA LEU A 184 -13.61 4.87 12.68
C LEU A 184 -14.61 4.76 13.82
N SER A 185 -15.88 4.50 13.48
CA SER A 185 -16.92 4.29 14.49
C SER A 185 -16.70 3.02 15.30
N ASP A 186 -17.10 3.09 16.57
CA ASP A 186 -17.17 1.92 17.43
C ASP A 186 -17.98 0.81 16.75
N GLY A 187 -17.37 -0.36 16.63
CA GLY A 187 -18.03 -1.52 16.02
C GLY A 187 -17.89 -1.63 14.49
N CYS A 188 -17.04 -0.84 13.83
CA CYS A 188 -16.75 -0.97 12.40
C CYS A 188 -15.93 -2.23 12.01
N GLY A 189 -15.55 -3.06 12.99
CA GLY A 189 -14.85 -4.33 12.76
C GLY A 189 -13.33 -4.22 12.82
N VAL A 190 -12.81 -3.00 12.79
CA VAL A 190 -11.37 -2.72 12.78
C VAL A 190 -10.99 -2.08 14.12
N CYS A 191 -9.77 -2.33 14.60
CA CYS A 191 -9.31 -1.86 15.91
C CYS A 191 -8.03 -1.02 15.75
N VAL A 192 -7.64 -0.32 16.81
CA VAL A 192 -6.29 0.27 16.89
C VAL A 192 -5.23 -0.78 16.57
N ASN A 193 -4.17 -0.37 15.88
CA ASN A 193 -3.04 -1.23 15.55
C ASN A 193 -3.46 -2.49 14.76
N SER A 194 -4.26 -2.31 13.70
CA SER A 194 -4.73 -3.43 12.87
C SER A 194 -4.64 -3.15 11.37
N ILE A 195 -4.50 -4.24 10.60
CA ILE A 195 -4.33 -4.20 9.15
C ILE A 195 -5.46 -5.01 8.52
N LEU A 196 -6.15 -4.42 7.54
CA LEU A 196 -7.24 -5.04 6.82
C LEU A 196 -6.81 -5.28 5.36
N PHE A 197 -6.65 -6.53 4.98
CA PHE A 197 -6.47 -6.91 3.58
C PHE A 197 -7.82 -7.16 2.94
N THR A 198 -8.17 -6.32 1.98
CA THR A 198 -9.32 -6.53 1.09
C THR A 198 -8.93 -7.49 -0.02
N TYR A 199 -9.79 -8.48 -0.30
CA TYR A 199 -9.57 -9.46 -1.36
C TYR A 199 -8.29 -10.29 -1.23
N GLY A 200 -7.99 -10.73 -0.01
CA GLY A 200 -6.92 -11.70 0.23
C GLY A 200 -7.20 -13.07 -0.41
N PRO A 201 -6.32 -14.05 -0.18
CA PRO A 201 -6.45 -15.40 -0.73
C PRO A 201 -7.86 -15.98 -0.54
N GLY A 202 -8.49 -16.41 -1.64
CA GLY A 202 -9.87 -16.92 -1.63
C GLY A 202 -10.96 -15.85 -1.72
N ASN A 203 -10.62 -14.60 -2.08
CA ASN A 203 -11.55 -13.47 -2.22
C ASN A 203 -12.21 -13.07 -0.87
N VAL A 204 -11.49 -13.29 0.23
CA VAL A 204 -11.95 -13.02 1.60
C VAL A 204 -11.18 -11.83 2.16
N THR A 205 -11.85 -11.04 3.00
CA THR A 205 -11.21 -9.94 3.72
C THR A 205 -10.64 -10.46 5.04
N TYR A 206 -9.37 -10.19 5.30
CA TYR A 206 -8.67 -10.64 6.51
C TYR A 206 -8.24 -9.44 7.34
N SER A 207 -8.59 -9.45 8.62
CA SER A 207 -8.02 -8.53 9.60
C SER A 207 -6.78 -9.15 10.22
N TYR A 208 -5.77 -8.35 10.51
CA TYR A 208 -4.53 -8.79 11.15
C TYR A 208 -4.27 -7.96 12.40
N LYS A 209 -3.78 -8.65 13.43
CA LYS A 209 -3.31 -8.06 14.69
C LYS A 209 -1.93 -8.61 15.02
N TYR A 210 -1.17 -7.85 15.79
CA TYR A 210 0.13 -8.31 16.28
C TYR A 210 -0.05 -9.36 17.38
N GLU A 211 0.63 -10.50 17.25
CA GLU A 211 0.70 -11.54 18.28
C GLU A 211 2.09 -11.52 18.93
N ASP A 212 2.15 -11.09 20.20
CA ASP A 212 3.40 -10.94 20.94
C ASP A 212 4.18 -12.26 21.08
N ASP A 213 3.47 -13.37 21.33
CA ASP A 213 4.08 -14.70 21.51
C ASP A 213 4.84 -15.18 20.27
N LEU A 214 4.43 -14.73 19.09
CA LEU A 214 4.99 -15.18 17.80
C LEU A 214 5.77 -14.07 17.09
N ASN A 215 5.86 -12.90 17.70
CA ASN A 215 6.57 -11.74 17.19
C ASN A 215 6.20 -11.39 15.73
N CYS A 216 4.93 -11.60 15.35
CA CYS A 216 4.44 -11.38 13.99
C CYS A 216 2.97 -10.98 13.97
N TRP A 217 2.51 -10.47 12.83
CA TRP A 217 1.10 -10.16 12.60
C TRP A 217 0.37 -11.39 12.08
N ARG A 218 -0.77 -11.74 12.69
CA ARG A 218 -1.59 -12.90 12.29
C ARG A 218 -3.01 -12.54 11.95
N TYR A 219 -3.61 -13.35 11.08
CA TYR A 219 -5.01 -13.18 10.73
C TYR A 219 -5.87 -13.38 11.99
N SER A 220 -6.76 -12.42 12.24
CA SER A 220 -7.76 -12.48 13.29
C SER A 220 -9.12 -12.81 12.69
N ARG A 221 -9.81 -13.78 13.30
CA ARG A 221 -11.20 -14.14 12.95
C ARG A 221 -12.24 -13.44 13.83
N GLU A 222 -11.81 -12.64 14.80
CA GLU A 222 -12.69 -12.04 15.81
C GLU A 222 -13.71 -11.07 15.22
N LYS A 223 -13.33 -10.34 14.16
CA LYS A 223 -14.20 -9.36 13.49
C LYS A 223 -14.02 -9.47 11.98
N ARG A 224 -14.83 -10.34 11.35
CA ARG A 224 -14.85 -10.44 9.89
C ARG A 224 -15.55 -9.24 9.30
N VAL A 225 -15.00 -8.73 8.21
CA VAL A 225 -15.57 -7.59 7.47
C VAL A 225 -15.91 -8.08 6.07
N THR A 226 -17.14 -7.84 5.62
CA THR A 226 -17.58 -8.10 4.25
C THR A 226 -17.62 -6.79 3.47
N ILE A 227 -17.26 -6.84 2.18
CA ILE A 227 -17.36 -5.70 1.26
C ILE A 227 -18.74 -5.75 0.58
N LEU A 228 -19.53 -4.70 0.77
CA LEU A 228 -20.91 -4.60 0.26
C LEU A 228 -21.01 -3.90 -1.10
N SER A 229 -20.17 -2.89 -1.33
CA SER A 229 -20.11 -2.13 -2.58
C SER A 229 -18.70 -1.58 -2.79
N ARG A 230 -18.35 -1.35 -4.06
CA ARG A 230 -17.07 -0.75 -4.49
C ARG A 230 -17.25 0.58 -5.22
N SER A 231 -18.49 1.00 -5.48
CA SER A 231 -18.79 2.19 -6.26
C SER A 231 -20.10 2.84 -5.78
N PRO A 232 -20.17 4.18 -5.65
CA PRO A 232 -19.08 5.15 -5.82
C PRO A 232 -18.08 5.22 -4.65
N ALA A 233 -18.37 4.53 -3.54
CA ALA A 233 -17.53 4.42 -2.35
C ALA A 233 -17.43 2.96 -1.91
N VAL A 234 -16.36 2.64 -1.17
CA VAL A 234 -16.16 1.31 -0.58
C VAL A 234 -17.03 1.20 0.67
N ALA A 235 -17.93 0.23 0.68
CA ALA A 235 -18.81 -0.03 1.81
C ALA A 235 -18.38 -1.32 2.52
N LEU A 236 -18.01 -1.20 3.78
CA LEU A 236 -17.60 -2.31 4.65
C LEU A 236 -18.69 -2.59 5.69
N ARG A 237 -18.91 -3.87 6.02
CA ARG A 237 -19.82 -4.28 7.09
C ARG A 237 -19.19 -5.39 7.92
N VAL A 238 -19.30 -5.28 9.24
CA VAL A 238 -18.90 -6.36 10.15
C VAL A 238 -19.90 -7.50 10.09
N GLU A 239 -19.41 -8.72 9.96
CA GLU A 239 -20.24 -9.92 10.11
C GLU A 239 -20.65 -10.07 11.58
N ARG A 240 -21.94 -10.35 11.79
CA ARG A 240 -22.49 -10.64 13.13
C ARG A 240 -22.18 -12.06 13.55
#